data_AF-B7HC92-F1
#
_entry.id   AF-B7HC92-F1
#
_cell.length_a   1.000
_cell.length_b   1.000
_cell.length_c   1.000
_cell.angle_alpha   90.00
_cell.angle_beta   90.00
_cell.angle_gamma   90.00
#
_symmetry.space_group_name_H-M   'P 1'
#
loop_
_entity.id
_entity.type
_entity.pdbx_description
1 polymer ?
#
loop_
_entity_poly.entity_id
_entity_poly.type
_entity_poly.pdbx_seq_one_letter_code
_entity_poly.pdbx_strand_id
1 'polypeptide(L)' 'MTQIAENTFAIQEYNPLLSSEHTIKIFKYNPDTNQLTLVKEVNSSDPNSYTYQLNENE' A
#
# COMPACT_ATOMS: atom_id res chain seq x y z
N MET A 1 -6.69 3.57 -5.96
CA MET A 1 -5.22 3.35 -6.05
C MET A 1 -4.56 4.70 -6.10
N THR A 2 -3.52 4.91 -5.31
CA THR A 2 -2.84 6.20 -5.16
C THR A 2 -1.34 5.97 -5.30
N GLN A 3 -0.66 6.74 -6.16
CA GLN A 3 0.80 6.72 -6.22
C GLN A 3 1.37 7.50 -5.03
N ILE A 4 2.33 6.89 -4.32
CA ILE A 4 2.92 7.46 -3.10
C ILE A 4 4.43 7.72 -3.24
N ALA A 5 5.07 7.13 -4.26
CA ALA A 5 6.47 7.36 -4.63
C ALA A 5 6.67 7.06 -6.13
N GLU A 6 7.90 7.24 -6.62
CA GLU A 6 8.30 6.68 -7.92
C GLU A 6 8.03 5.17 -7.97
N ASN A 7 7.29 4.76 -9.01
CA ASN A 7 6.88 3.37 -9.26
C ASN A 7 6.26 2.66 -8.03
N THR A 8 5.70 3.40 -7.07
CA THR A 8 5.17 2.83 -5.82
C THR A 8 3.74 3.28 -5.59
N PHE A 9 2.84 2.33 -5.34
CA PHE A 9 1.40 2.52 -5.31
C PHE A 9 0.76 1.92 -4.07
N ALA A 10 -0.16 2.65 -3.46
CA ALA A 10 -1.02 2.16 -2.39
C ALA A 10 -2.41 1.79 -2.94
N ILE A 11 -2.89 0.63 -2.52
CA ILE A 11 -4.26 0.16 -2.72
C ILE A 11 -4.86 -0.05 -1.34
N GLN A 12 -5.98 0.61 -1.08
CA GLN A 12 -6.79 0.35 0.09
C GLN A 12 -7.91 -0.62 -0.31
N GLU A 13 -7.98 -1.75 0.37
CA GLU A 13 -9.05 -2.73 0.23
C GLU A 13 -9.96 -2.65 1.45
N TYR A 14 -11.26 -2.54 1.20
CA TYR A 14 -12.27 -2.63 2.23
C TYR A 14 -12.72 -4.09 2.33
N ASN A 15 -12.60 -4.69 3.52
CA ASN A 15 -13.12 -6.03 3.76
C ASN A 15 -14.50 -5.97 4.42
N PRO A 16 -15.60 -6.16 3.66
CA PRO A 16 -16.96 -6.07 4.20
C PRO A 16 -17.27 -7.13 5.27
N LEU A 17 -16.55 -8.24 5.29
CA LEU A 17 -16.72 -9.31 6.29
C LEU A 17 -16.14 -8.92 7.66
N LEU A 18 -15.20 -7.99 7.68
CA LEU A 18 -14.51 -7.52 8.88
C LEU A 18 -14.91 -6.09 9.27
N SER A 19 -16.05 -5.59 8.73
CA SER A 19 -16.86 -4.37 9.02
C SER A 19 -16.16 -3.03 9.38
N SER A 20 -14.85 -3.01 9.55
CA SER A 20 -14.05 -1.88 10.06
C SER A 20 -12.57 -2.07 9.73
N GLU A 21 -12.12 -3.24 9.27
CA GLU A 21 -10.73 -3.42 8.84
C GLU A 21 -10.54 -2.97 7.38
N HIS A 22 -9.72 -1.95 7.21
CA HIS A 22 -9.17 -1.54 5.94
C HIS A 22 -7.76 -2.11 5.81
N THR A 23 -7.51 -2.87 4.75
CA THR A 23 -6.16 -3.34 4.44
C THR A 23 -5.54 -2.40 3.43
N ILE A 24 -4.41 -1.79 3.78
CA ILE A 24 -3.60 -0.97 2.87
C ILE A 24 -2.44 -1.83 2.38
N LYS A 25 -2.38 -2.06 1.07
CA LYS A 25 -1.30 -2.76 0.38
C LYS A 25 -0.48 -1.79 -0.43
N ILE A 26 0.84 -1.86 -0.28
CA ILE A 26 1.81 -1.04 -1.01
C ILE A 26 2.57 -1.92 -1.97
N PHE A 27 2.54 -1.54 -3.23
CA PHE A 27 3.20 -2.25 -4.31
C PHE A 27 4.29 -1.37 -4.92
N LYS A 28 5.41 -1.99 -5.31
CA LYS A 28 6.45 -1.37 -6.14
C LYS A 28 6.46 -2.04 -7.50
N TYR A 29 6.38 -1.23 -8.55
CA TYR A 29 6.50 -1.65 -9.93
C TYR A 29 7.97 -1.62 -10.35
N ASN A 30 8.43 -2.70 -10.97
CA ASN A 30 9.72 -2.75 -11.63
C ASN A 30 9.50 -2.67 -13.16
N PRO A 31 9.90 -1.57 -13.82
CA PRO A 31 9.74 -1.41 -15.26
C PRO A 31 10.64 -2.35 -16.08
N ASP A 32 11.82 -2.73 -15.56
CA ASP A 32 12.76 -3.61 -16.26
C ASP A 32 12.20 -5.02 -16.44
N THR A 33 11.47 -5.50 -15.42
CA THR A 33 10.86 -6.84 -15.43
C THR A 33 9.37 -6.82 -15.71
N ASN A 34 8.75 -5.64 -15.81
CA ASN A 34 7.31 -5.42 -15.89
C ASN A 34 6.51 -6.17 -14.79
N GLN A 35 6.99 -6.11 -13.55
CA GLN A 35 6.38 -6.83 -12.41
C GLN A 35 5.97 -5.88 -11.29
N LEU A 36 4.90 -6.24 -10.58
CA LEU A 36 4.48 -5.60 -9.33
C LEU A 36 4.84 -6.50 -8.15
N THR A 37 5.48 -5.93 -7.14
CA THR A 37 5.85 -6.62 -5.90
C THR A 37 5.16 -5.98 -4.72
N LEU A 38 4.53 -6.78 -3.85
CA LEU A 38 3.98 -6.31 -2.58
C LEU A 38 5.14 -5.99 -1.61
N VAL A 39 5.25 -4.74 -1.20
CA VAL A 39 6.31 -4.24 -0.30
C VAL A 39 5.82 -4.20 1.14
N LYS A 40 4.56 -3.83 1.35
CA LYS A 40 3.97 -3.70 2.68
C LYS A 40 2.48 -3.98 2.64
N GLU A 41 2.00 -4.64 3.68
CA GLU A 41 0.58 -4.78 3.99
C GLU A 41 0.35 -4.28 5.42
N VAL A 42 -0.68 -3.47 5.60
CA VAL A 42 -1.07 -2.93 6.89
C VAL A 42 -2.58 -3.06 7.05
N ASN A 43 -3.01 -3.76 8.09
CA ASN A 43 -4.39 -3.76 8.51
C ASN A 43 -4.60 -2.57 9.45
N SER A 44 -5.45 -1.63 9.03
CA SER A 44 -5.82 -0.48 9.82
C SER A 44 -7.32 -0.48 10.04
N SER A 45 -7.73 -0.40 11.30
CA SER A 45 -9.14 -0.12 11.64
C SER A 45 -9.52 1.34 11.36
N ASP A 46 -8.52 2.19 11.10
CA ASP A 46 -8.70 3.62 10.86
C ASP A 46 -8.08 4.03 9.50
N PRO A 47 -8.89 4.21 8.45
CA PRO A 47 -8.41 4.43 7.09
C PRO A 47 -7.68 5.76 6.90
N ASN A 48 -7.85 6.71 7.83
CA ASN A 48 -7.31 8.07 7.73
C ASN A 48 -6.02 8.29 8.51
N SER A 49 -5.60 7.35 9.37
CA SER A 49 -4.43 7.53 10.24
C SER A 49 -3.13 6.99 9.65
N TYR A 50 -3.16 6.30 8.51
CA TYR A 50 -1.96 5.67 7.98
C TYR A 50 -1.07 6.66 7.23
N THR A 51 0.01 7.07 7.88
CA THR A 51 1.11 7.81 7.24
C THR A 51 2.19 6.82 6.83
N TYR A 52 2.30 6.51 5.53
CA TYR A 52 3.45 5.76 5.03
C TYR A 52 4.62 6.71 4.83
N GLN A 53 5.67 6.56 5.64
CA GLN A 53 6.95 7.19 5.38
C GLN A 53 7.77 6.24 4.52
N LEU A 54 8.07 6.65 3.29
CA LEU A 54 9.12 6.03 2.50
C LEU A 54 10.42 6.39 3.19
N ASN A 55 10.99 5.46 3.95
CA ASN A 55 12.37 5.63 4.38
C ASN A 55 13.23 5.63 3.11
N GLU A 56 13.83 6.77 2.76
CA GLU A 56 14.75 6.95 1.64
C GLU A 56 16.11 6.23 1.84
N ASN A 57 16.18 5.21 2.70
CA ASN A 57 17.42 4.52 3.02
C ASN A 57 17.29 3.01 2.75
N GLU A 58 17.61 2.59 1.53
CA GLU A 58 18.87 1.90 1.13
C GLU A 58 18.79 1.39 -0.31
#